data_AF-A0A820KFS7-F1
#
_entry.id   AF-A0A820KFS7-F1
#
_cell.length_a   1.000
_cell.length_b   1.000
_cell.length_c   1.000
_cell.angle_alpha   90.00
_cell.angle_beta   90.00
_cell.angle_gamma   90.00
#
_symmetry.space_group_name_H-M   'P 1'
#
loop_
_entity.id
_entity.type
_entity.pdbx_description
1 polymer ?
#
loop_
_entity_poly.entity_id
_entity_poly.type
_entity_poly.pdbx_seq_one_letter_code
_entity_poly.pdbx_strand_id
1 'polypeptide(L)'
;MTTMHHPLLVLIIILFIEIINCQVAFKSLCSSEEVEVAGMASVDGSNEFEIDLYQSKFLPEDTVSLSIKQKRRNYAINEFVLRAFDYDGNVIGRFDNTQTGDLTLNHHTCSNGANVVYADQVGGRGYSEVPLEWKATGIHHNLDQVVFRATVVSNRQLYRLISAPLKRRLSSEIIPYHDQSINIDYCGESQGCLIVPQQCNNDAKCDYALSWQAIDAETAKFHIVARAQGFVGVGFSNDEKRGDDQVILCTKDAEGYVYVHNMFVGVQTPQYVFRGRPSYGLREADSYSNATHIICKFSRSLSPHTENLGENDGRSRDRIDREKFVDLKKPHFMYPIYSDEGLMTAQGMRIPLQDIAIVNNHPVDFERRIWPKTHPQAASVLAKIHAILNIIAWVLLASAGVMVGRYFDSLWPDYERLTVVDSATGAVTGEKYQQRRRFSYFTIVPPLMIVVAILTWIAFFCILFELDWKWTYGTHHMWHSILGVVVLICAFFAPIVGVMRPIPRTKSYCVWYWIHWVIMSLAHCLAIPVIFLGMDNRRLDLWTWCSWLLFAWCIFHFIVQLIFEIHACCHARQEYDRLQGVEHYSEKNVELRIRKERIPGESWKPALLGIYLCITLVVVIILILAVIFYQGY
;
A
#
# COMPACT_ATOMS: atom_id res chain seq x y z
N MET A 1 -72.57 39.22 6.40
CA MET A 1 -72.61 40.21 5.31
C MET A 1 -71.84 39.62 4.14
N THR A 2 -72.55 38.93 3.25
CA THR A 2 -73.04 39.45 1.94
C THR A 2 -71.92 39.44 0.89
N THR A 3 -71.91 38.42 0.00
CA THR A 3 -72.32 38.48 -1.43
C THR A 3 -71.16 38.98 -2.32
N MET A 4 -70.50 38.11 -3.10
CA MET A 4 -70.87 37.57 -4.43
C MET A 4 -70.20 38.33 -5.59
N HIS A 5 -69.57 37.53 -6.46
CA HIS A 5 -69.32 37.70 -7.90
C HIS A 5 -68.33 38.78 -8.42
N HIS A 6 -67.24 38.33 -9.08
CA HIS A 6 -67.23 38.35 -10.55
C HIS A 6 -66.12 37.45 -11.17
N PRO A 7 -66.46 36.49 -12.06
CA PRO A 7 -65.55 35.55 -12.71
C PRO A 7 -64.89 36.14 -13.98
N LEU A 8 -64.46 37.40 -13.94
CA LEU A 8 -63.91 38.12 -15.11
C LEU A 8 -62.41 38.42 -15.01
N LEU A 9 -61.80 38.31 -13.82
CA LEU A 9 -60.36 38.52 -13.65
C LEU A 9 -59.52 37.29 -14.02
N VAL A 10 -60.12 36.09 -14.05
CA VAL A 10 -59.44 34.84 -14.40
C VAL A 10 -59.34 34.67 -15.93
N LEU A 11 -60.26 35.23 -16.71
CA LEU A 11 -60.18 35.19 -18.18
C LEU A 11 -59.15 36.16 -18.76
N ILE A 12 -58.86 37.30 -18.10
CA ILE A 12 -57.90 38.29 -18.60
C ILE A 12 -56.44 37.86 -18.31
N ILE A 13 -56.21 37.07 -17.26
CA ILE A 13 -54.88 36.49 -16.99
C ILE A 13 -54.59 35.29 -17.91
N ILE A 14 -55.62 34.55 -18.35
CA ILE A 14 -55.45 33.45 -19.31
C ILE A 14 -55.24 33.97 -20.74
N LEU A 15 -55.83 35.12 -21.11
CA LEU A 15 -55.61 35.73 -22.44
C LEU A 15 -54.30 36.53 -22.57
N PHE A 16 -53.59 36.82 -21.47
CA PHE A 16 -52.24 37.43 -21.51
C PHE A 16 -51.10 36.39 -21.50
N ILE A 17 -51.39 35.10 -21.33
CA ILE A 17 -50.39 34.01 -21.36
C ILE A 17 -50.29 33.34 -22.75
N GLU A 18 -51.18 33.67 -23.70
CA GLU A 18 -51.13 33.11 -25.07
C GLU A 18 -50.44 33.99 -26.12
N ILE A 19 -49.81 35.12 -25.74
CA ILE A 19 -49.10 36.00 -26.70
C ILE A 19 -47.56 35.98 -26.52
N ILE A 20 -47.02 35.13 -25.65
CA ILE A 20 -45.58 34.86 -25.59
C ILE A 20 -45.37 33.35 -25.57
N ASN A 21 -45.43 32.71 -26.74
CA ASN A 21 -44.64 31.52 -27.06
C ASN A 21 -44.77 31.19 -28.56
N CYS A 22 -44.24 32.08 -29.40
CA CYS A 22 -43.77 31.70 -30.71
C CYS A 22 -42.30 31.29 -30.60
N GLN A 23 -42.06 30.15 -29.94
CA GLN A 23 -40.85 29.36 -30.11
C GLN A 23 -41.26 27.90 -29.93
N VAL A 24 -41.25 27.16 -31.05
CA VAL A 24 -41.23 25.70 -31.06
C VAL A 24 -40.21 25.24 -30.01
N ALA A 25 -40.67 24.47 -29.03
CA ALA A 25 -39.89 24.10 -27.87
C ALA A 25 -38.70 23.20 -28.28
N PHE A 26 -37.53 23.78 -28.47
CA PHE A 26 -36.25 23.05 -28.60
C PHE A 26 -35.90 22.22 -27.34
N LYS A 27 -36.66 22.35 -26.25
CA LYS A 27 -36.52 21.56 -25.02
C LYS A 27 -36.79 20.06 -25.20
N SER A 28 -37.53 19.62 -26.22
CA SER A 28 -37.83 18.19 -26.44
C SER A 28 -36.75 17.43 -27.23
N LEU A 29 -35.80 18.11 -27.88
CA LEU A 29 -34.77 17.43 -28.66
C LEU A 29 -33.79 16.64 -27.78
N CYS A 30 -33.56 17.12 -26.56
CA CYS A 30 -32.65 16.52 -25.57
C CYS A 30 -33.35 15.64 -24.52
N SER A 31 -34.66 15.42 -24.65
CA SER A 31 -35.39 14.49 -23.79
C SER A 31 -35.53 13.11 -24.45
N SER A 32 -35.83 12.10 -23.63
CA SER A 32 -36.18 10.74 -24.10
C SER A 32 -37.56 10.70 -24.77
N GLU A 33 -38.31 11.79 -24.72
CA GLU A 33 -39.64 11.91 -25.31
C GLU A 33 -39.58 11.92 -26.84
N GLU A 34 -40.70 11.51 -27.42
CA GLU A 34 -40.85 11.36 -28.86
C GLU A 34 -40.92 12.74 -29.53
N VAL A 35 -40.32 12.87 -30.71
CA VAL A 35 -40.46 14.09 -31.51
C VAL A 35 -41.86 14.10 -32.10
N GLU A 36 -42.74 14.93 -31.54
CA GLU A 36 -44.08 15.17 -32.05
C GLU A 36 -44.09 16.36 -33.00
N VAL A 37 -44.68 16.18 -34.19
CA VAL A 37 -44.99 17.27 -35.11
C VAL A 37 -46.49 17.47 -35.09
N ALA A 38 -46.93 18.69 -34.79
CA ALA A 38 -48.34 19.04 -34.68
C ALA A 38 -49.11 18.61 -35.95
N GLY A 39 -50.08 17.71 -35.79
CA GLY A 39 -50.95 17.25 -36.87
C GLY A 39 -50.46 16.04 -37.67
N MET A 40 -49.33 15.40 -37.30
CA MET A 40 -48.84 14.18 -37.95
C MET A 40 -48.69 13.03 -36.94
N ALA A 41 -49.35 11.90 -37.21
CA ALA A 41 -49.12 10.66 -36.46
C ALA A 41 -47.86 9.95 -36.96
N SER A 42 -47.05 9.47 -36.05
CA SER A 42 -45.85 8.68 -36.34
C SER A 42 -46.16 7.20 -36.55
N VAL A 43 -45.45 6.58 -37.49
CA VAL A 43 -45.55 5.15 -37.78
C VAL A 43 -44.16 4.51 -37.69
N ASP A 44 -44.11 3.21 -37.41
CA ASP A 44 -42.86 2.43 -37.52
C ASP A 44 -42.36 2.46 -38.97
N GLY A 45 -41.10 2.86 -39.16
CA GLY A 45 -40.46 2.97 -40.47
C GLY A 45 -39.49 1.85 -40.81
N SER A 46 -39.41 0.81 -39.99
CA SER A 46 -38.44 -0.30 -40.13
C SER A 46 -38.48 -1.04 -41.48
N ASN A 47 -39.60 -0.95 -42.21
CA ASN A 47 -39.81 -1.54 -43.54
C ASN A 47 -39.38 -0.61 -44.70
N GLU A 48 -39.36 0.71 -44.47
CA GLU A 48 -39.11 1.75 -45.46
C GLU A 48 -37.68 2.26 -45.41
N PHE A 49 -37.09 2.31 -44.22
CA PHE A 49 -35.76 2.83 -43.95
C PHE A 49 -35.00 1.93 -42.95
N GLU A 50 -33.69 2.11 -42.87
CA GLU A 50 -32.84 1.50 -41.84
C GLU A 50 -31.70 2.44 -41.43
N ILE A 51 -31.21 2.23 -40.21
CA ILE A 51 -29.95 2.83 -39.73
C ILE A 51 -28.90 1.75 -39.85
N ASP A 52 -27.98 1.92 -40.81
CA ASP A 52 -26.87 1.02 -41.05
C ASP A 52 -25.66 1.47 -40.22
N LEU A 53 -25.12 0.56 -39.42
CA LEU A 53 -23.96 0.81 -38.59
C LEU A 53 -22.75 0.14 -39.25
N TYR A 54 -21.76 0.94 -39.66
CA TYR A 54 -20.57 0.40 -40.34
C TYR A 54 -19.66 -0.40 -39.40
N GLN A 55 -19.92 -0.33 -38.08
CA GLN A 55 -19.25 -1.11 -37.06
C GLN A 55 -20.26 -1.60 -36.01
N SER A 56 -20.00 -2.77 -35.44
CA SER A 56 -20.85 -3.40 -34.41
C SER A 56 -20.37 -3.15 -32.99
N LYS A 57 -19.14 -2.61 -32.84
CA LYS A 57 -18.50 -2.32 -31.56
C LYS A 57 -17.81 -0.94 -31.55
N PHE A 58 -17.66 -0.33 -30.37
CA PHE A 58 -16.98 0.97 -30.20
C PHE A 58 -16.23 1.08 -28.84
N LEU A 59 -15.24 1.97 -28.75
CA LEU A 59 -14.56 2.39 -27.51
C LEU A 59 -14.97 3.84 -27.15
N PRO A 60 -14.75 4.28 -25.88
CA PRO A 60 -14.91 5.69 -25.52
C PRO A 60 -14.04 6.59 -26.40
N GLU A 61 -14.58 7.72 -26.84
CA GLU A 61 -13.96 8.68 -27.77
C GLU A 61 -13.74 8.19 -29.21
N ASP A 62 -14.14 6.96 -29.56
CA ASP A 62 -14.14 6.50 -30.95
C ASP A 62 -15.14 7.30 -31.80
N THR A 63 -14.77 7.50 -33.06
CA THR A 63 -15.69 7.98 -34.11
C THR A 63 -16.33 6.77 -34.79
N VAL A 64 -17.66 6.73 -34.78
CA VAL A 64 -18.51 5.69 -35.35
C VAL A 64 -19.16 6.24 -36.63
N SER A 65 -18.88 5.59 -37.76
CA SER A 65 -19.59 5.90 -39.01
C SER A 65 -20.91 5.13 -39.06
N LEU A 66 -21.99 5.79 -39.47
CA LEU A 66 -23.32 5.22 -39.67
C LEU A 66 -24.06 5.91 -40.81
N SER A 67 -25.11 5.30 -41.37
CA SER A 67 -25.96 5.97 -42.36
C SER A 67 -27.43 5.63 -42.24
N ILE A 68 -28.29 6.59 -42.59
CA ILE A 68 -29.73 6.35 -42.74
C ILE A 68 -29.99 5.99 -44.20
N LYS A 69 -30.46 4.78 -44.47
CA LYS A 69 -30.67 4.23 -45.82
C LYS A 69 -32.15 3.98 -46.12
N GLN A 70 -32.52 4.22 -47.37
CA GLN A 70 -33.80 3.85 -47.95
C GLN A 70 -33.83 2.35 -48.32
N LYS A 71 -34.81 1.59 -47.81
CA LYS A 71 -35.05 0.19 -48.20
C LYS A 71 -35.93 0.06 -49.44
N ARG A 72 -36.91 0.96 -49.62
CA ARG A 72 -37.91 0.89 -50.70
C ARG A 72 -37.85 2.13 -51.57
N ARG A 73 -37.71 1.96 -52.90
CA ARG A 73 -37.50 3.03 -53.90
C ARG A 73 -38.51 4.20 -53.87
N ASN A 74 -39.69 4.04 -53.26
CA ASN A 74 -40.74 5.07 -53.20
C ASN A 74 -40.66 6.00 -51.97
N TYR A 75 -39.70 5.79 -51.06
CA TYR A 75 -39.57 6.53 -49.79
C TYR A 75 -38.22 7.25 -49.71
N ALA A 76 -38.18 8.51 -50.11
CA ALA A 76 -36.96 9.32 -50.01
C ALA A 76 -36.86 10.01 -48.64
N ILE A 77 -35.63 10.19 -48.14
CA ILE A 77 -35.35 10.91 -46.89
C ILE A 77 -35.39 12.41 -47.20
N ASN A 78 -36.44 13.11 -46.72
CA ASN A 78 -36.60 14.54 -46.96
C ASN A 78 -36.10 15.37 -45.77
N GLU A 79 -36.49 14.97 -44.55
CA GLU A 79 -36.06 15.59 -43.30
C GLU A 79 -35.79 14.48 -42.28
N PHE A 80 -34.85 14.70 -41.36
CA PHE A 80 -34.61 13.75 -40.29
C PHE A 80 -34.07 14.41 -39.02
N VAL A 81 -34.29 13.72 -37.91
CA VAL A 81 -33.64 13.98 -36.63
C VAL A 81 -33.02 12.67 -36.15
N LEU A 82 -31.75 12.66 -35.76
CA LEU A 82 -31.04 11.48 -35.27
C LEU A 82 -30.40 11.77 -33.90
N ARG A 83 -30.55 10.80 -32.98
CA ARG A 83 -30.08 10.86 -31.60
C ARG A 83 -29.43 9.54 -31.19
N ALA A 84 -28.39 9.59 -30.39
CA ALA A 84 -27.79 8.42 -29.74
C ALA A 84 -28.18 8.39 -28.26
N PHE A 85 -28.59 7.22 -27.77
CA PHE A 85 -29.08 7.02 -26.41
C PHE A 85 -28.25 5.98 -25.66
N ASP A 86 -28.04 6.22 -24.36
CA ASP A 86 -27.55 5.21 -23.41
C ASP A 86 -28.68 4.28 -22.92
N TYR A 87 -28.35 3.36 -22.01
CA TYR A 87 -29.33 2.45 -21.39
C TYR A 87 -30.39 3.18 -20.55
N ASP A 88 -30.01 4.30 -19.94
CA ASP A 88 -30.85 5.11 -19.04
C ASP A 88 -31.76 6.10 -19.81
N GLY A 89 -31.62 6.17 -21.14
CA GLY A 89 -32.44 7.01 -22.03
C GLY A 89 -31.93 8.45 -22.19
N ASN A 90 -30.68 8.74 -21.80
CA ASN A 90 -30.05 10.04 -21.99
C ASN A 90 -29.42 10.17 -23.38
N VAL A 91 -29.47 11.37 -23.95
CA VAL A 91 -28.78 11.69 -25.22
C VAL A 91 -27.28 11.79 -24.99
N ILE A 92 -26.48 11.07 -25.77
CA ILE A 92 -25.03 10.92 -25.58
C ILE A 92 -24.22 11.14 -26.87
N GLY A 93 -22.93 11.41 -26.71
CA GLY A 93 -22.00 11.59 -27.83
C GLY A 93 -22.23 12.83 -28.68
N ARG A 94 -21.44 12.96 -29.74
CA ARG A 94 -21.42 14.16 -30.58
C ARG A 94 -21.30 13.83 -32.07
N PHE A 95 -22.18 14.37 -32.89
CA PHE A 95 -22.04 14.41 -34.35
C PHE A 95 -21.18 15.62 -34.73
N ASP A 96 -20.03 15.38 -35.37
CA ASP A 96 -19.08 16.44 -35.75
C ASP A 96 -19.21 16.87 -37.22
N ASN A 97 -19.96 16.11 -38.04
CA ASN A 97 -20.14 16.42 -39.46
C ASN A 97 -21.04 17.65 -39.65
N THR A 98 -20.55 18.63 -40.41
CA THR A 98 -21.30 19.85 -40.74
C THR A 98 -22.01 19.78 -42.08
N GLN A 99 -21.57 18.89 -42.99
CA GLN A 99 -22.13 18.70 -44.33
C GLN A 99 -22.00 17.25 -44.78
N THR A 100 -22.91 16.81 -45.66
CA THR A 100 -22.87 15.48 -46.28
C THR A 100 -23.42 15.58 -47.70
N GLY A 101 -22.54 15.55 -48.70
CA GLY A 101 -22.91 15.89 -50.09
C GLY A 101 -23.42 17.33 -50.16
N ASP A 102 -24.59 17.54 -50.76
CA ASP A 102 -25.25 18.85 -50.84
C ASP A 102 -26.13 19.16 -49.60
N LEU A 103 -26.19 18.25 -48.61
CA LEU A 103 -27.01 18.39 -47.42
C LEU A 103 -26.24 19.10 -46.29
N THR A 104 -26.80 20.19 -45.79
CA THR A 104 -26.30 20.91 -44.60
C THR A 104 -26.91 20.28 -43.35
N LEU A 105 -26.05 19.94 -42.36
CA LEU A 105 -26.47 19.31 -41.11
C LEU A 105 -26.50 20.34 -40.00
N ASN A 106 -27.64 20.45 -39.34
CA ASN A 106 -27.83 21.32 -38.18
C ASN A 106 -27.65 20.52 -36.88
N HIS A 107 -27.13 21.20 -35.85
CA HIS A 107 -26.84 20.59 -34.56
C HIS A 107 -27.52 21.34 -33.43
N HIS A 108 -28.08 20.62 -32.47
CA HIS A 108 -28.58 21.17 -31.21
C HIS A 108 -27.83 20.57 -30.02
N THR A 109 -27.15 21.41 -29.24
CA THR A 109 -26.34 20.96 -28.10
C THR A 109 -27.19 20.89 -26.83
N CYS A 110 -27.16 19.73 -26.17
CA CYS A 110 -27.84 19.45 -24.91
C CYS A 110 -27.04 19.94 -23.71
N SER A 111 -27.69 20.07 -22.55
CA SER A 111 -27.07 20.56 -21.31
C SER A 111 -25.92 19.69 -20.79
N ASN A 112 -25.87 18.42 -21.20
CA ASN A 112 -24.80 17.47 -20.87
C ASN A 112 -23.64 17.48 -21.88
N GLY A 113 -23.64 18.39 -22.86
CA GLY A 113 -22.60 18.51 -23.88
C GLY A 113 -22.73 17.57 -25.08
N ALA A 114 -23.68 16.63 -25.06
CA ALA A 114 -24.06 15.85 -26.24
C ALA A 114 -24.80 16.71 -27.27
N ASN A 115 -24.87 16.28 -28.53
CA ASN A 115 -25.67 16.98 -29.53
C ASN A 115 -26.61 16.06 -30.32
N VAL A 116 -27.65 16.69 -30.86
CA VAL A 116 -28.63 16.09 -31.77
C VAL A 116 -28.38 16.63 -33.16
N VAL A 117 -28.33 15.74 -34.16
CA VAL A 117 -28.18 16.13 -35.56
C VAL A 117 -29.54 16.07 -36.26
N TYR A 118 -29.83 17.09 -37.06
CA TYR A 118 -31.04 17.14 -37.87
C TYR A 118 -30.78 17.85 -39.20
N ALA A 119 -31.59 17.55 -40.19
CA ALA A 119 -31.56 18.22 -41.47
C ALA A 119 -32.98 18.53 -41.92
N ASP A 120 -33.20 19.78 -42.32
CA ASP A 120 -34.39 20.26 -43.02
C ASP A 120 -34.10 20.38 -44.51
N GLN A 121 -35.12 20.18 -45.34
CA GLN A 121 -34.91 20.04 -46.77
C GLN A 121 -34.54 21.39 -47.42
N VAL A 122 -33.25 21.60 -47.73
CA VAL A 122 -32.80 22.70 -48.60
C VAL A 122 -32.60 22.14 -50.02
N GLY A 123 -33.62 22.19 -50.89
CA GLY A 123 -33.45 21.95 -52.33
C GLY A 123 -34.32 20.89 -53.03
N GLY A 124 -35.37 20.35 -52.40
CA GLY A 124 -36.46 19.63 -53.10
C GLY A 124 -36.16 18.25 -53.69
N ARG A 125 -34.95 17.69 -53.53
CA ARG A 125 -34.68 16.26 -53.79
C ARG A 125 -34.59 15.50 -52.47
N GLY A 126 -35.21 14.34 -52.40
CA GLY A 126 -35.06 13.43 -51.26
C GLY A 126 -33.83 12.53 -51.45
N TYR A 127 -33.22 12.12 -50.35
CA TYR A 127 -31.98 11.34 -50.35
C TYR A 127 -32.25 9.84 -50.17
N SER A 128 -31.47 9.00 -50.84
CA SER A 128 -31.52 7.54 -50.68
C SER A 128 -30.63 7.03 -49.54
N GLU A 129 -29.58 7.78 -49.21
CA GLU A 129 -28.66 7.49 -48.12
C GLU A 129 -28.08 8.80 -47.54
N VAL A 130 -27.97 8.89 -46.22
CA VAL A 130 -27.31 9.99 -45.51
C VAL A 130 -26.23 9.43 -44.58
N PRO A 131 -24.94 9.49 -44.95
CA PRO A 131 -23.83 9.08 -44.07
C PRO A 131 -23.53 10.14 -42.99
N LEU A 132 -23.21 9.68 -41.79
CA LEU A 132 -23.00 10.47 -40.59
C LEU A 132 -21.84 9.89 -39.77
N GLU A 133 -21.12 10.75 -39.05
CA GLU A 133 -20.11 10.33 -38.08
C GLU A 133 -20.53 10.80 -36.69
N TRP A 134 -20.50 9.87 -35.74
CA TRP A 134 -20.85 10.08 -34.34
C TRP A 134 -19.68 9.72 -33.45
N LYS A 135 -19.28 10.64 -32.58
CA LYS A 135 -18.20 10.47 -31.63
C LYS A 135 -18.73 10.14 -30.24
N ALA A 136 -18.19 9.10 -29.61
CA ALA A 136 -18.59 8.67 -28.28
C ALA A 136 -18.01 9.58 -27.17
N THR A 137 -18.51 10.81 -27.05
CA THR A 137 -18.08 11.80 -26.05
C THR A 137 -18.97 11.79 -24.80
N GLY A 138 -18.37 12.04 -23.62
CA GLY A 138 -19.11 12.19 -22.35
C GLY A 138 -19.06 10.93 -21.49
N ILE A 139 -18.10 10.88 -20.59
CA ILE A 139 -17.84 9.73 -19.72
C ILE A 139 -18.76 9.83 -18.50
N HIS A 140 -19.82 9.02 -18.49
CA HIS A 140 -20.44 8.55 -17.26
C HIS A 140 -20.51 7.02 -17.29
N HIS A 141 -20.40 6.42 -16.11
CA HIS A 141 -19.98 5.05 -15.80
C HIS A 141 -20.76 3.87 -16.43
N ASN A 142 -21.70 4.07 -17.38
CA ASN A 142 -22.67 3.03 -17.81
C ASN A 142 -22.84 2.86 -19.35
N LEU A 143 -21.85 3.21 -20.20
CA LEU A 143 -22.01 3.06 -21.66
C LEU A 143 -21.67 1.63 -22.16
N ASP A 144 -22.45 0.63 -21.76
CA ASP A 144 -22.28 -0.77 -22.22
C ASP A 144 -22.78 -0.98 -23.67
N GLN A 145 -23.85 -0.25 -24.02
CA GLN A 145 -24.48 -0.29 -25.33
C GLN A 145 -25.07 1.08 -25.69
N VAL A 146 -25.06 1.40 -26.98
CA VAL A 146 -25.61 2.64 -27.55
C VAL A 146 -26.64 2.29 -28.60
N VAL A 147 -27.77 2.98 -28.58
CA VAL A 147 -28.83 2.81 -29.58
C VAL A 147 -29.10 4.13 -30.28
N PHE A 148 -29.13 4.11 -31.60
CA PHE A 148 -29.49 5.27 -32.40
C PHE A 148 -30.97 5.25 -32.71
N ARG A 149 -31.65 6.38 -32.49
CA ARG A 149 -33.05 6.56 -32.87
C ARG A 149 -33.15 7.71 -33.85
N ALA A 150 -33.81 7.45 -34.99
CA ALA A 150 -34.09 8.46 -36.00
C ALA A 150 -35.59 8.65 -36.20
N THR A 151 -35.99 9.88 -36.47
CA THR A 151 -37.31 10.21 -37.02
C THR A 151 -37.10 10.76 -38.41
N VAL A 152 -37.68 10.13 -39.42
CA VAL A 152 -37.56 10.51 -40.84
C VAL A 152 -38.91 10.97 -41.36
N VAL A 153 -38.92 12.10 -42.06
CA VAL A 153 -40.11 12.59 -42.78
C VAL A 153 -40.01 12.16 -44.24
N SER A 154 -41.05 11.47 -44.71
CA SER A 154 -41.20 11.12 -46.13
C SER A 154 -42.67 11.18 -46.52
N ASN A 155 -42.98 11.74 -47.69
CA ASN A 155 -44.35 11.84 -48.21
C ASN A 155 -45.38 12.41 -47.20
N ARG A 156 -44.99 13.42 -46.40
CA ARG A 156 -45.81 14.04 -45.32
C ARG A 156 -46.24 13.07 -44.21
N GLN A 157 -45.44 12.02 -43.98
CA GLN A 157 -45.62 11.07 -42.90
C GLN A 157 -44.31 10.91 -42.11
N LEU A 158 -44.45 10.68 -40.81
CA LEU A 158 -43.34 10.48 -39.87
C LEU A 158 -43.05 9.00 -39.69
N TYR A 159 -41.81 8.61 -39.94
CA TYR A 159 -41.30 7.25 -39.80
C TYR A 159 -40.29 7.17 -38.67
N ARG A 160 -40.44 6.21 -37.77
CA ARG A 160 -39.54 6.00 -36.62
C ARG A 160 -38.59 4.83 -36.89
N LEU A 161 -37.32 5.03 -36.56
CA LEU A 161 -36.26 4.05 -36.75
C LEU A 161 -35.45 3.87 -35.47
N ILE A 162 -35.06 2.63 -35.22
CA ILE A 162 -34.18 2.26 -34.11
C ILE A 162 -33.10 1.36 -34.70
N SER A 163 -31.83 1.68 -34.42
CA SER A 163 -30.71 0.85 -34.86
C SER A 163 -30.59 -0.44 -34.04
N ALA A 164 -29.84 -1.40 -34.56
CA ALA A 164 -29.29 -2.45 -33.70
C ALA A 164 -28.42 -1.83 -32.59
N PRO A 165 -28.31 -2.45 -31.40
CA PRO A 165 -27.49 -1.94 -30.32
C PRO A 165 -26.00 -2.03 -30.69
N LEU A 166 -25.32 -0.88 -30.69
CA LEU A 166 -23.87 -0.78 -30.83
C LEU A 166 -23.23 -1.11 -29.48
N LYS A 167 -22.51 -2.22 -29.41
CA LYS A 167 -21.96 -2.73 -28.14
C LYS A 167 -20.61 -2.11 -27.86
N ARG A 168 -20.27 -1.81 -26.60
CA ARG A 168 -18.89 -1.46 -26.28
C ARG A 168 -17.97 -2.64 -26.58
N ARG A 169 -16.80 -2.39 -27.17
CA ARG A 169 -15.77 -3.41 -27.34
C ARG A 169 -15.25 -3.80 -25.96
N LEU A 170 -15.59 -5.01 -25.50
CA LEU A 170 -15.01 -5.62 -24.31
C LEU A 170 -13.55 -6.00 -24.59
N SER A 171 -12.63 -5.62 -23.70
CA SER A 171 -11.21 -6.02 -23.76
C SER A 171 -10.98 -7.53 -23.56
N SER A 172 -12.04 -8.30 -23.30
CA SER A 172 -11.99 -9.73 -22.98
C SER A 172 -12.00 -10.69 -24.18
N GLU A 173 -12.09 -10.21 -25.42
CA GLU A 173 -11.93 -11.08 -26.61
C GLU A 173 -10.44 -11.17 -27.02
N ILE A 174 -9.75 -12.11 -26.36
CA ILE A 174 -8.52 -12.81 -26.75
C ILE A 174 -7.34 -11.92 -27.19
N ILE A 175 -6.55 -11.46 -26.20
CA ILE A 175 -5.15 -11.10 -26.44
C ILE A 175 -4.32 -12.40 -26.38
N PRO A 176 -3.45 -12.70 -27.38
CA PRO A 176 -2.59 -13.88 -27.37
C PRO A 176 -1.75 -13.94 -26.09
N TYR A 177 -1.55 -15.17 -25.59
CA TYR A 177 -0.72 -15.53 -24.42
C TYR A 177 0.67 -14.84 -24.38
N HIS A 178 1.18 -14.37 -25.53
CA HIS A 178 2.46 -13.70 -25.63
C HIS A 178 2.51 -12.28 -25.03
N ASP A 179 1.35 -11.67 -24.75
CA ASP A 179 1.26 -10.29 -24.24
C ASP A 179 0.95 -10.21 -22.73
N GLN A 180 0.97 -11.35 -22.04
CA GLN A 180 0.75 -11.46 -20.59
C GLN A 180 2.04 -11.38 -19.77
N SER A 181 3.20 -11.37 -20.43
CA SER A 181 4.53 -11.30 -19.82
C SER A 181 5.22 -9.99 -20.16
N ILE A 182 5.91 -9.40 -19.18
CA ILE A 182 6.81 -8.28 -19.44
C ILE A 182 8.08 -8.81 -20.13
N ASN A 183 8.39 -8.31 -21.33
CA ASN A 183 9.65 -8.65 -21.99
C ASN A 183 10.78 -7.90 -21.27
N ILE A 184 11.54 -8.61 -20.44
CA ILE A 184 12.66 -8.04 -19.68
C ILE A 184 14.02 -8.20 -20.37
N ASP A 185 14.07 -8.79 -21.57
CA ASP A 185 15.32 -9.08 -22.27
C ASP A 185 16.05 -7.80 -22.70
N TYR A 186 15.29 -6.73 -23.00
CA TYR A 186 15.84 -5.44 -23.42
C TYR A 186 16.12 -4.46 -22.27
N CYS A 187 15.92 -4.88 -21.01
CA CYS A 187 16.20 -4.06 -19.85
C CYS A 187 17.69 -3.74 -19.76
N GLY A 188 18.05 -2.46 -19.67
CA GLY A 188 19.46 -2.05 -19.64
C GLY A 188 19.99 -1.52 -20.98
N GLU A 189 19.23 -1.73 -22.07
CA GLU A 189 19.66 -1.41 -23.44
C GLU A 189 18.71 -0.40 -24.09
N SER A 190 17.47 -0.82 -24.39
CA SER A 190 16.49 0.01 -25.10
C SER A 190 15.30 0.44 -24.23
N GLN A 191 15.18 -0.14 -23.03
CA GLN A 191 14.16 0.17 -22.04
C GLN A 191 14.74 0.10 -20.62
N GLY A 192 14.21 0.94 -19.73
CA GLY A 192 14.46 0.85 -18.30
C GLY A 192 13.48 -0.12 -17.65
N CYS A 193 13.91 -0.80 -16.58
CA CYS A 193 13.08 -1.78 -15.90
C CYS A 193 13.28 -1.78 -14.39
N LEU A 194 12.19 -1.98 -13.66
CA LEU A 194 12.17 -2.13 -12.21
C LEU A 194 11.44 -3.43 -11.88
N ILE A 195 12.18 -4.41 -11.36
CA ILE A 195 11.69 -5.79 -11.15
C ILE A 195 11.84 -6.17 -9.68
N VAL A 196 10.82 -6.84 -9.15
CA VAL A 196 10.72 -7.35 -7.79
C VAL A 196 10.22 -8.81 -7.87
N PRO A 197 11.01 -9.81 -7.44
CA PRO A 197 12.39 -9.75 -6.91
C PRO A 197 13.50 -9.30 -7.85
N GLN A 198 14.66 -8.91 -7.29
CA GLN A 198 15.89 -8.61 -8.06
C GLN A 198 16.32 -9.76 -8.99
N GLN A 199 16.00 -11.01 -8.63
CA GLN A 199 16.41 -12.22 -9.35
C GLN A 199 15.29 -12.79 -10.25
N CYS A 200 14.25 -12.00 -10.53
CA CYS A 200 13.19 -12.48 -11.39
C CYS A 200 13.59 -12.47 -12.87
N ASN A 201 13.44 -13.63 -13.52
CA ASN A 201 13.56 -13.83 -14.97
C ASN A 201 12.16 -14.06 -15.58
N ASN A 202 12.03 -14.11 -16.91
CA ASN A 202 10.78 -14.23 -17.71
C ASN A 202 9.77 -15.32 -17.29
N ASP A 203 10.08 -16.15 -16.29
CA ASP A 203 9.15 -17.09 -15.66
C ASP A 203 8.26 -16.38 -14.63
N ALA A 204 7.00 -16.83 -14.52
CA ALA A 204 5.87 -16.31 -13.73
C ALA A 204 6.08 -16.11 -12.19
N LYS A 205 7.29 -15.84 -11.71
CA LYS A 205 7.66 -15.67 -10.30
C LYS A 205 7.85 -14.21 -9.87
N CYS A 206 7.72 -13.22 -10.77
CA CYS A 206 7.84 -11.81 -10.36
C CYS A 206 6.58 -11.39 -9.60
N ASP A 207 6.77 -10.72 -8.47
CA ASP A 207 5.66 -10.10 -7.74
C ASP A 207 5.31 -8.75 -8.36
N TYR A 208 6.30 -8.04 -8.91
CA TYR A 208 6.11 -6.81 -9.66
C TYR A 208 7.19 -6.64 -10.72
N ALA A 209 6.81 -6.15 -11.88
CA ALA A 209 7.72 -5.77 -12.95
C ALA A 209 7.17 -4.56 -13.69
N LEU A 210 8.00 -3.53 -13.82
CA LEU A 210 7.74 -2.32 -14.57
C LEU A 210 8.82 -2.17 -15.64
N SER A 211 8.41 -1.79 -16.85
CA SER A 211 9.31 -1.37 -17.92
C SER A 211 8.85 -0.02 -18.46
N TRP A 212 9.81 0.80 -18.87
CA TRP A 212 9.55 2.09 -19.49
C TRP A 212 10.50 2.36 -20.64
N GLN A 213 9.99 3.07 -21.65
CA GLN A 213 10.76 3.45 -22.83
C GLN A 213 10.26 4.80 -23.36
N ALA A 214 11.18 5.71 -23.68
CA ALA A 214 10.85 6.93 -24.40
C ALA A 214 10.44 6.60 -25.85
N ILE A 215 9.23 7.00 -26.27
CA ILE A 215 8.77 6.84 -27.65
C ILE A 215 9.39 7.94 -28.52
N ASP A 216 9.25 9.19 -28.07
CA ASP A 216 9.78 10.39 -28.74
C ASP A 216 10.40 11.34 -27.69
N ALA A 217 10.54 12.63 -27.99
CA ALA A 217 11.11 13.62 -27.07
C ALA A 217 10.14 14.12 -26.00
N GLU A 218 8.85 13.77 -26.10
CA GLU A 218 7.76 14.28 -25.28
C GLU A 218 6.94 13.17 -24.61
N THR A 219 7.07 11.91 -25.03
CA THR A 219 6.23 10.81 -24.57
C THR A 219 7.05 9.57 -24.20
N ALA A 220 6.59 8.87 -23.17
CA ALA A 220 7.12 7.60 -22.73
C ALA A 220 6.00 6.58 -22.51
N LYS A 221 6.26 5.32 -22.88
CA LYS A 221 5.38 4.18 -22.56
C LYS A 221 5.84 3.47 -21.31
N PHE A 222 4.87 2.96 -20.58
CA PHE A 222 5.04 2.18 -19.36
C PHE A 222 4.26 0.89 -19.49
N HIS A 223 4.84 -0.21 -19.01
CA HIS A 223 4.19 -1.51 -18.94
C HIS A 223 4.49 -2.15 -17.59
N ILE A 224 3.44 -2.43 -16.84
CA ILE A 224 3.46 -2.94 -15.48
C ILE A 224 2.76 -4.29 -15.43
N VAL A 225 3.37 -5.25 -14.75
CA VAL A 225 2.79 -6.56 -14.42
C VAL A 225 3.04 -6.80 -12.94
N ALA A 226 2.01 -7.10 -12.16
CA ALA A 226 2.18 -7.45 -10.75
C ALA A 226 1.22 -8.55 -10.32
N ARG A 227 1.67 -9.38 -9.37
CA ARG A 227 0.81 -10.33 -8.66
C ARG A 227 0.00 -9.55 -7.63
N ALA A 228 -1.20 -9.14 -8.02
CA ALA A 228 -2.09 -8.33 -7.22
C ALA A 228 -3.55 -8.57 -7.64
N GLN A 229 -4.48 -8.44 -6.69
CA GLN A 229 -5.92 -8.53 -6.96
C GLN A 229 -6.68 -7.21 -6.80
N GLY A 230 -6.14 -6.21 -6.10
CA GLY A 230 -6.77 -4.92 -5.86
C GLY A 230 -6.33 -3.86 -6.87
N PHE A 231 -5.05 -3.48 -6.83
CA PHE A 231 -4.48 -2.49 -7.72
C PHE A 231 -2.97 -2.69 -7.95
N VAL A 232 -2.46 -2.10 -9.02
CA VAL A 232 -1.03 -2.02 -9.36
C VAL A 232 -0.69 -0.62 -9.88
N GLY A 233 0.53 -0.15 -9.73
CA GLY A 233 0.93 1.14 -10.26
C GLY A 233 2.39 1.49 -10.01
N VAL A 234 2.75 2.70 -10.43
CA VAL A 234 4.08 3.28 -10.27
C VAL A 234 3.97 4.66 -9.63
N GLY A 235 4.82 4.93 -8.65
CA GLY A 235 5.02 6.27 -8.08
C GLY A 235 6.24 6.96 -8.66
N PHE A 236 6.15 8.28 -8.78
CA PHE A 236 7.23 9.16 -9.24
C PHE A 236 7.59 10.12 -8.09
N SER A 237 8.81 9.98 -7.57
CA SER A 237 9.33 10.81 -6.47
C SER A 237 10.48 11.69 -6.95
N ASN A 238 10.67 12.83 -6.31
CA ASN A 238 11.85 13.69 -6.51
C ASN A 238 13.02 13.30 -5.60
N ASP A 239 12.82 12.38 -4.66
CA ASP A 239 13.82 11.89 -3.72
C ASP A 239 13.84 10.35 -3.66
N GLU A 240 14.79 9.79 -2.91
CA GLU A 240 14.94 8.35 -2.74
C GLU A 240 13.87 7.74 -1.80
N LYS A 241 12.80 8.49 -1.49
CA LYS A 241 11.84 8.14 -0.46
C LYS A 241 10.43 8.09 -1.05
N ARG A 242 9.58 7.29 -0.42
CA ARG A 242 8.14 7.31 -0.66
C ARG A 242 7.53 8.41 0.18
N GLY A 243 7.03 9.45 -0.47
CA GLY A 243 6.47 10.63 0.18
C GLY A 243 5.17 11.09 -0.47
N ASP A 244 4.98 12.40 -0.47
CA ASP A 244 3.85 13.08 -1.12
C ASP A 244 4.09 13.11 -2.64
N ASP A 245 3.82 11.98 -3.29
CA ASP A 245 4.25 11.73 -4.65
C ASP A 245 3.07 11.56 -5.62
N GLN A 246 3.34 11.85 -6.90
CA GLN A 246 2.44 11.47 -7.97
C GLN A 246 2.52 9.97 -8.20
N VAL A 247 1.38 9.32 -8.32
CA VAL A 247 1.27 7.90 -8.65
C VAL A 247 0.33 7.68 -9.82
N ILE A 248 0.65 6.71 -10.66
CA ILE A 248 -0.28 6.20 -11.68
C ILE A 248 -0.72 4.83 -11.22
N LEU A 249 -2.03 4.68 -10.98
CA LEU A 249 -2.63 3.46 -10.44
C LEU A 249 -3.59 2.85 -11.44
N CYS A 250 -3.46 1.55 -11.63
CA CYS A 250 -4.33 0.69 -12.38
C CYS A 250 -5.14 -0.14 -11.38
N THR A 251 -6.41 0.19 -11.25
CA THR A 251 -7.25 -0.25 -10.13
C THR A 251 -8.38 -1.12 -10.62
N LYS A 252 -8.63 -2.23 -9.93
CA LYS A 252 -9.69 -3.18 -10.27
C LYS A 252 -11.01 -2.75 -9.63
N ASP A 253 -12.13 -2.82 -10.36
CA ASP A 253 -13.48 -2.68 -9.83
C ASP A 253 -14.08 -4.02 -9.36
N ALA A 254 -15.34 -4.01 -8.93
CA ALA A 254 -16.03 -5.21 -8.44
C ALA A 254 -16.29 -6.24 -9.54
N GLU A 255 -16.42 -5.77 -10.77
CA GLU A 255 -16.68 -6.55 -11.97
C GLU A 255 -15.38 -7.10 -12.59
N GLY A 256 -14.23 -6.62 -12.14
CA GLY A 256 -12.90 -7.08 -12.52
C GLY A 256 -12.21 -6.26 -13.62
N TYR A 257 -12.79 -5.13 -14.02
CA TYR A 257 -12.21 -4.19 -14.95
C TYR A 257 -11.13 -3.36 -14.28
N VAL A 258 -10.07 -3.07 -15.03
CA VAL A 258 -8.93 -2.27 -14.56
C VAL A 258 -9.02 -0.89 -15.19
N TYR A 259 -8.88 0.15 -14.37
CA TYR A 259 -8.87 1.54 -14.83
C TYR A 259 -7.57 2.22 -14.44
N VAL A 260 -7.03 3.02 -15.35
CA VAL A 260 -5.80 3.77 -15.13
C VAL A 260 -6.10 5.19 -14.66
N HIS A 261 -5.54 5.55 -13.52
CA HIS A 261 -5.77 6.79 -12.84
C HIS A 261 -4.46 7.51 -12.54
N ASN A 262 -4.46 8.82 -12.74
CA ASN A 262 -3.41 9.72 -12.30
C ASN A 262 -3.79 10.31 -10.93
N MET A 263 -3.12 9.84 -9.89
CA MET A 263 -3.41 10.18 -8.51
C MET A 263 -2.19 10.77 -7.82
N PHE A 264 -2.42 11.37 -6.65
CA PHE A 264 -1.41 11.89 -5.77
C PHE A 264 -1.59 11.22 -4.41
N VAL A 265 -0.51 10.65 -3.89
CA VAL A 265 -0.49 9.93 -2.62
C VAL A 265 0.38 10.71 -1.66
N GLY A 266 -0.26 11.49 -0.79
CA GLY A 266 0.42 12.09 0.39
C GLY A 266 -0.20 11.68 1.73
N VAL A 267 -1.33 10.96 1.72
CA VAL A 267 -2.07 10.48 2.90
C VAL A 267 -2.65 9.09 2.56
N GLN A 268 -3.17 8.35 3.56
CA GLN A 268 -3.83 7.04 3.41
C GLN A 268 -4.90 6.96 2.30
N THR A 269 -5.47 8.10 1.90
CA THR A 269 -6.44 8.22 0.81
C THR A 269 -5.80 8.93 -0.40
N PRO A 270 -5.54 8.23 -1.52
CA PRO A 270 -5.11 8.88 -2.76
C PRO A 270 -6.14 9.91 -3.22
N GLN A 271 -5.66 10.99 -3.84
CA GLN A 271 -6.49 12.01 -4.46
C GLN A 271 -6.23 12.05 -5.96
N TYR A 272 -7.27 12.20 -6.77
CA TYR A 272 -7.08 12.46 -8.20
C TYR A 272 -6.32 13.78 -8.42
N VAL A 273 -5.28 13.75 -9.26
CA VAL A 273 -4.56 14.96 -9.68
C VAL A 273 -5.52 15.90 -10.42
N PHE A 274 -6.48 15.31 -11.16
CA PHE A 274 -7.59 16.03 -11.75
C PHE A 274 -8.89 15.23 -11.62
N ARG A 275 -9.82 15.70 -10.80
CA ARG A 275 -11.10 15.01 -10.52
C ARG A 275 -11.99 14.91 -11.75
N GLY A 276 -12.10 15.98 -12.55
CA GLY A 276 -12.90 15.99 -13.77
C GLY A 276 -12.38 15.10 -14.89
N ARG A 277 -11.08 14.76 -14.89
CA ARG A 277 -10.48 13.79 -15.82
C ARG A 277 -9.39 12.95 -15.11
N PRO A 278 -9.76 11.84 -14.47
CA PRO A 278 -8.85 10.99 -13.70
C PRO A 278 -7.63 10.47 -14.48
N SER A 279 -7.73 10.29 -15.80
CA SER A 279 -6.65 9.78 -16.66
C SER A 279 -5.90 10.90 -17.40
N TYR A 280 -5.99 12.15 -16.93
CA TYR A 280 -5.33 13.29 -17.57
C TYR A 280 -3.81 13.08 -17.71
N GLY A 281 -3.29 13.36 -18.91
CA GLY A 281 -1.89 13.16 -19.26
C GLY A 281 -1.51 11.72 -19.62
N LEU A 282 -2.47 10.79 -19.59
CA LEU A 282 -2.30 9.39 -19.98
C LEU A 282 -3.00 9.13 -21.33
N ARG A 283 -2.38 8.30 -22.18
CA ARG A 283 -2.86 7.90 -23.51
C ARG A 283 -2.61 6.41 -23.70
N GLU A 284 -3.30 5.80 -24.67
CA GLU A 284 -3.06 4.38 -25.06
C GLU A 284 -3.09 3.44 -23.85
N ALA A 285 -4.02 3.70 -22.92
CA ALA A 285 -4.16 2.90 -21.72
C ALA A 285 -4.80 1.55 -22.09
N ASP A 286 -4.06 0.47 -21.90
CA ASP A 286 -4.54 -0.89 -22.03
C ASP A 286 -4.30 -1.62 -20.71
N SER A 287 -5.26 -2.38 -20.25
CA SER A 287 -5.16 -3.03 -18.96
C SER A 287 -5.95 -4.31 -18.91
N TYR A 288 -5.36 -5.28 -18.22
CA TYR A 288 -5.84 -6.64 -18.16
C TYR A 288 -5.70 -7.17 -16.73
N SER A 289 -6.67 -7.94 -16.25
CA SER A 289 -6.51 -8.68 -15.01
C SER A 289 -6.88 -10.14 -15.23
N ASN A 290 -6.14 -11.02 -14.57
CA ASN A 290 -6.52 -12.43 -14.42
C ASN A 290 -6.72 -12.74 -12.93
N ALA A 291 -6.80 -14.04 -12.59
CA ALA A 291 -7.04 -14.46 -11.20
C ALA A 291 -5.88 -14.13 -10.25
N THR A 292 -4.66 -13.90 -10.76
CA THR A 292 -3.45 -13.77 -9.94
C THR A 292 -2.65 -12.49 -10.21
N HIS A 293 -2.84 -11.83 -11.35
CA HIS A 293 -2.05 -10.68 -11.79
C HIS A 293 -2.92 -9.58 -12.38
N ILE A 294 -2.44 -8.34 -12.24
CA ILE A 294 -2.91 -7.16 -12.95
C ILE A 294 -1.79 -6.69 -13.87
N ILE A 295 -2.15 -6.43 -15.12
CA ILE A 295 -1.28 -5.91 -16.18
C ILE A 295 -1.82 -4.55 -16.61
N CYS A 296 -0.92 -3.59 -16.76
CA CYS A 296 -1.28 -2.24 -17.14
C CYS A 296 -0.24 -1.63 -18.06
N LYS A 297 -0.69 -1.11 -19.19
CA LYS A 297 0.09 -0.40 -20.20
C LYS A 297 -0.49 0.99 -20.39
N PHE A 298 0.37 1.99 -20.47
CA PHE A 298 -0.07 3.35 -20.76
C PHE A 298 1.10 4.17 -21.32
N SER A 299 0.77 5.15 -22.13
CA SER A 299 1.67 6.19 -22.62
C SER A 299 1.42 7.47 -21.84
N ARG A 300 2.49 8.16 -21.43
CA ARG A 300 2.43 9.43 -20.68
C ARG A 300 3.30 10.48 -21.33
N SER A 301 2.80 11.71 -21.40
CA SER A 301 3.61 12.88 -21.75
C SER A 301 4.61 13.20 -20.63
N LEU A 302 5.90 13.36 -20.99
CA LEU A 302 7.00 13.64 -20.08
C LEU A 302 6.76 14.94 -19.29
N SER A 303 6.31 15.98 -19.99
CA SER A 303 5.83 17.23 -19.42
C SER A 303 4.47 17.52 -20.03
N PRO A 304 3.35 17.31 -19.34
CA PRO A 304 2.06 17.70 -19.88
C PRO A 304 2.01 19.24 -19.95
N HIS A 305 1.72 19.78 -21.13
CA HIS A 305 1.42 21.21 -21.26
C HIS A 305 0.23 21.54 -20.35
N THR A 306 0.49 22.34 -19.30
CA THR A 306 -0.56 22.89 -18.42
C THR A 306 -1.12 24.21 -18.98
N GLU A 307 -0.62 24.62 -20.14
CA GLU A 307 -1.04 25.81 -20.86
C GLU A 307 -2.38 25.52 -21.54
N ASN A 308 -3.43 26.23 -21.10
CA ASN A 308 -4.76 26.34 -21.73
C ASN A 308 -5.92 25.47 -21.19
N LEU A 309 -5.90 25.02 -19.93
CA LEU A 309 -7.16 24.70 -19.23
C LEU A 309 -7.66 25.94 -18.49
N GLY A 310 -8.56 26.64 -19.18
CA GLY A 310 -9.20 27.92 -18.90
C GLY A 310 -9.18 28.45 -17.47
N GLU A 311 -8.53 29.60 -17.32
CA GLU A 311 -8.61 30.54 -16.19
C GLU A 311 -9.98 31.27 -16.10
N ASN A 312 -11.03 30.76 -16.73
CA ASN A 312 -12.27 31.53 -16.98
C ASN A 312 -13.53 30.97 -16.32
N ASP A 313 -13.43 30.27 -15.20
CA ASP A 313 -14.58 30.17 -14.30
C ASP A 313 -14.14 30.09 -12.83
N GLY A 314 -14.23 31.21 -12.12
CA GLY A 314 -13.94 31.33 -10.69
C GLY A 314 -14.89 30.53 -9.78
N ARG A 315 -15.72 29.64 -10.35
CA ARG A 315 -16.69 28.80 -9.65
C ARG A 315 -16.50 27.29 -9.83
N SER A 316 -15.57 26.84 -10.69
CA SER A 316 -15.35 25.40 -10.89
C SER A 316 -14.46 24.79 -9.80
N ARG A 317 -15.00 23.80 -9.08
CA ARG A 317 -14.29 22.99 -8.07
C ARG A 317 -13.24 22.03 -8.67
N ASP A 318 -13.14 21.96 -10.00
CA ASP A 318 -12.26 21.05 -10.75
C ASP A 318 -11.01 21.79 -11.26
N ARG A 319 -10.05 22.02 -10.37
CA ARG A 319 -8.76 22.63 -10.71
C ARG A 319 -7.68 21.54 -10.80
N ILE A 320 -6.87 21.57 -11.86
CA ILE A 320 -5.65 20.74 -11.93
C ILE A 320 -4.67 21.29 -10.90
N ASP A 321 -4.24 20.42 -9.99
CA ASP A 321 -3.23 20.77 -9.01
C ASP A 321 -1.85 20.63 -9.65
N ARG A 322 -1.31 21.75 -10.17
CA ARG A 322 -0.05 21.77 -10.92
C ARG A 322 1.15 21.36 -10.08
N GLU A 323 1.09 21.56 -8.77
CA GLU A 323 2.17 21.18 -7.84
C GLU A 323 2.24 19.67 -7.61
N LYS A 324 1.16 18.95 -7.91
CA LYS A 324 1.05 17.48 -7.76
C LYS A 324 1.42 16.69 -9.03
N PHE A 325 1.73 17.36 -10.13
CA PHE A 325 2.15 16.71 -11.37
C PHE A 325 3.67 16.75 -11.50
N VAL A 326 4.31 15.58 -11.55
CA VAL A 326 5.77 15.45 -11.69
C VAL A 326 6.17 15.68 -13.14
N ASP A 327 7.22 16.45 -13.37
CA ASP A 327 7.81 16.64 -14.70
C ASP A 327 8.89 15.58 -14.95
N LEU A 328 8.62 14.63 -15.84
CA LEU A 328 9.55 13.52 -16.14
C LEU A 328 10.74 13.95 -17.00
N LYS A 329 10.78 15.19 -17.49
CA LYS A 329 12.00 15.75 -18.10
C LYS A 329 13.09 15.99 -17.06
N LYS A 330 12.71 16.11 -15.78
CA LYS A 330 13.68 16.20 -14.67
C LYS A 330 14.00 14.79 -14.15
N PRO A 331 15.24 14.55 -13.68
CA PRO A 331 15.60 13.29 -13.04
C PRO A 331 14.69 13.02 -11.84
N HIS A 332 14.11 11.83 -11.77
CA HIS A 332 13.18 11.43 -10.71
C HIS A 332 13.33 9.95 -10.38
N PHE A 333 12.89 9.59 -9.20
CA PHE A 333 12.84 8.23 -8.72
C PHE A 333 11.49 7.58 -9.04
N MET A 334 11.51 6.27 -9.27
CA MET A 334 10.32 5.47 -9.53
C MET A 334 10.23 4.34 -8.52
N TYR A 335 9.00 4.01 -8.11
CA TYR A 335 8.76 2.92 -7.19
C TYR A 335 7.49 2.12 -7.47
N PRO A 336 7.47 0.82 -7.13
CA PRO A 336 6.30 -0.02 -7.32
C PRO A 336 5.26 0.25 -6.22
N ILE A 337 3.98 0.18 -6.60
CA ILE A 337 2.88 0.19 -5.65
C ILE A 337 1.82 -0.82 -6.10
N TYR A 338 1.53 -1.83 -5.28
CA TYR A 338 0.59 -2.88 -5.63
C TYR A 338 0.02 -3.54 -4.37
N SER A 339 -1.22 -4.02 -4.43
CA SER A 339 -1.89 -4.64 -3.28
C SER A 339 -3.00 -5.57 -3.74
N ASP A 340 -3.22 -6.63 -2.97
CA ASP A 340 -4.43 -7.46 -3.05
C ASP A 340 -5.65 -6.76 -2.46
N GLU A 341 -5.43 -5.80 -1.56
CA GLU A 341 -6.46 -4.97 -0.94
C GLU A 341 -6.55 -3.60 -1.61
N GLY A 342 -7.75 -3.14 -1.95
CA GLY A 342 -7.99 -1.79 -2.47
C GLY A 342 -8.82 -1.75 -3.74
N LEU A 343 -9.99 -2.38 -3.74
CA LEU A 343 -10.98 -2.16 -4.81
C LEU A 343 -11.41 -0.69 -4.82
N MET A 344 -11.66 -0.16 -6.02
CA MET A 344 -12.35 1.13 -6.17
C MET A 344 -13.78 0.99 -5.65
N THR A 345 -14.11 1.64 -4.53
CA THR A 345 -15.47 1.69 -3.99
C THR A 345 -16.07 3.07 -4.17
N ALA A 346 -17.40 3.20 -3.99
CA ALA A 346 -18.10 4.49 -4.00
C ALA A 346 -17.57 5.50 -2.95
N GLN A 347 -16.85 5.03 -1.93
CA GLN A 347 -16.25 5.84 -0.87
C GLN A 347 -14.78 6.23 -1.18
N GLY A 348 -14.27 5.86 -2.36
CA GLY A 348 -12.87 6.02 -2.76
C GLY A 348 -12.02 4.78 -2.46
N MET A 349 -10.78 4.80 -2.95
CA MET A 349 -9.78 3.78 -2.64
C MET A 349 -9.01 4.15 -1.38
N ARG A 350 -8.72 3.16 -0.53
CA ARG A 350 -7.70 3.28 0.52
C ARG A 350 -6.49 2.50 0.07
N ILE A 351 -5.36 3.17 0.02
CA ILE A 351 -4.10 2.52 -0.28
C ILE A 351 -3.50 2.14 1.08
N PRO A 352 -3.29 0.85 1.37
CA PRO A 352 -2.53 0.47 2.55
C PRO A 352 -1.18 1.18 2.48
N LEU A 353 -0.80 1.90 3.54
CA LEU A 353 0.50 2.55 3.67
C LEU A 353 1.58 1.46 3.61
N GLN A 354 2.00 1.13 2.40
CA GLN A 354 3.10 0.23 2.18
C GLN A 354 4.35 1.07 2.37
N ASP A 355 4.90 1.02 3.59
CA ASP A 355 5.85 2.00 4.12
C ASP A 355 7.21 2.05 3.40
N ILE A 356 7.39 1.33 2.29
CA ILE A 356 8.65 1.30 1.55
C ILE A 356 8.38 1.04 0.09
N ALA A 357 8.54 2.09 -0.68
CA ALA A 357 8.86 1.99 -2.07
C ALA A 357 10.21 1.28 -2.22
N ILE A 358 10.22 0.19 -2.96
CA ILE A 358 11.45 -0.25 -3.60
C ILE A 358 11.79 0.82 -4.65
N VAL A 359 12.57 1.82 -4.26
CA VAL A 359 12.97 2.90 -5.15
C VAL A 359 14.14 2.41 -6.01
N ASN A 360 14.19 2.83 -7.27
CA ASN A 360 15.32 2.58 -8.14
C ASN A 360 16.60 3.28 -7.64
N ASN A 361 17.75 2.61 -7.74
CA ASN A 361 19.03 3.10 -7.19
C ASN A 361 19.56 4.42 -7.79
N HIS A 362 19.05 4.83 -8.94
CA HIS A 362 19.48 6.04 -9.65
C HIS A 362 18.26 6.72 -10.25
N PRO A 363 18.18 8.06 -10.24
CA PRO A 363 17.06 8.77 -10.84
C PRO A 363 17.00 8.47 -12.34
N VAL A 364 15.79 8.22 -12.84
CA VAL A 364 15.52 8.05 -14.26
C VAL A 364 15.56 9.41 -14.93
N ASP A 365 16.35 9.51 -15.99
CA ASP A 365 16.46 10.69 -16.83
C ASP A 365 16.06 10.30 -18.26
N PHE A 366 14.85 10.72 -18.67
CA PHE A 366 14.32 10.45 -19.99
C PHE A 366 15.02 11.24 -21.11
N GLU A 367 15.69 12.36 -20.79
CA GLU A 367 16.41 13.17 -21.79
C GLU A 367 17.70 12.47 -22.22
N ARG A 368 18.41 11.83 -21.27
CA ARG A 368 19.65 11.10 -21.56
C ARG A 368 19.42 9.81 -22.34
N ARG A 369 18.21 9.23 -22.30
CA ARG A 369 17.88 7.91 -22.89
C ARG A 369 18.86 6.80 -22.49
N ILE A 370 19.44 6.91 -21.29
CA ILE A 370 20.30 5.88 -20.71
C ILE A 370 19.44 5.10 -19.74
N TRP A 371 19.33 3.80 -19.97
CA TRP A 371 18.51 2.89 -19.16
C TRP A 371 19.42 1.99 -18.34
N PRO A 372 19.97 2.43 -17.19
CA PRO A 372 20.70 1.50 -16.34
C PRO A 372 19.78 0.35 -15.94
N LYS A 373 20.30 -0.88 -15.82
CA LYS A 373 19.57 -1.95 -15.14
C LYS A 373 19.36 -1.51 -13.68
N THR A 374 18.16 -1.01 -13.39
CA THR A 374 17.83 -0.52 -12.06
C THR A 374 17.34 -1.66 -11.21
N HIS A 375 18.11 -1.98 -10.18
CA HIS A 375 17.65 -2.87 -9.13
C HIS A 375 16.94 -2.06 -8.04
N PRO A 376 15.95 -2.67 -7.36
CA PRO A 376 15.52 -2.29 -6.02
C PRO A 376 16.69 -1.82 -5.14
N GLN A 377 16.57 -0.68 -4.46
CA GLN A 377 17.49 -0.35 -3.36
C GLN A 377 17.55 -1.53 -2.41
N ALA A 378 18.77 -2.07 -2.26
CA ALA A 378 19.06 -3.17 -1.35
C ALA A 378 18.52 -2.82 0.03
N ALA A 379 17.99 -3.82 0.75
CA ALA A 379 17.52 -3.68 2.12
C ALA A 379 18.39 -2.69 2.92
N SER A 380 17.77 -1.62 3.43
CA SER A 380 18.45 -0.50 4.07
C SER A 380 19.61 -0.98 4.94
N VAL A 381 20.80 -0.47 4.66
CA VAL A 381 22.01 -0.77 5.45
C VAL A 381 21.76 -0.48 6.93
N LEU A 382 21.00 0.58 7.21
CA LEU A 382 20.69 1.01 8.55
C LEU A 382 19.66 0.09 9.24
N ALA A 383 18.69 -0.43 8.50
CA ALA A 383 17.79 -1.48 8.97
C ALA A 383 18.53 -2.80 9.26
N LYS A 384 19.52 -3.17 8.42
CA LYS A 384 20.40 -4.32 8.67
C LYS A 384 21.22 -4.13 9.95
N ILE A 385 21.81 -2.95 10.14
CA ILE A 385 22.55 -2.62 11.37
C ILE A 385 21.62 -2.68 12.59
N HIS A 386 20.41 -2.12 12.50
CA HIS A 386 19.40 -2.22 13.56
C HIS A 386 19.12 -3.67 13.96
N ALA A 387 18.91 -4.57 12.99
CA ALA A 387 18.64 -5.98 13.25
C ALA A 387 19.86 -6.68 13.89
N ILE A 388 21.06 -6.50 13.33
CA ILE A 388 22.29 -7.12 13.84
C ILE A 388 22.56 -6.70 15.30
N LEU A 389 22.43 -5.41 15.59
CA LEU A 389 22.64 -4.89 16.95
C LEU A 389 21.66 -5.50 17.95
N ASN A 390 20.37 -5.62 17.59
CA ASN A 390 19.36 -6.21 18.48
C ASN A 390 19.53 -7.73 18.66
N ILE A 391 19.96 -8.46 17.63
CA ILE A 391 20.30 -9.89 17.76
C ILE A 391 21.46 -10.06 18.74
N ILE A 392 22.54 -9.28 18.60
CA ILE A 392 23.68 -9.34 19.53
C ILE A 392 23.26 -8.94 20.94
N ALA A 393 22.49 -7.84 21.08
CA ALA A 393 22.08 -7.32 22.38
C ALA A 393 21.19 -8.31 23.14
N TRP A 394 20.14 -8.84 22.51
CA TRP A 394 19.09 -9.59 23.22
C TRP A 394 19.28 -11.12 23.18
N VAL A 395 19.70 -11.67 22.03
CA VAL A 395 19.89 -13.13 21.89
C VAL A 395 21.19 -13.57 22.56
N LEU A 396 22.29 -12.80 22.41
CA LEU A 396 23.58 -13.16 23.02
C LEU A 396 23.75 -12.54 24.42
N LEU A 397 23.87 -11.22 24.50
CA LEU A 397 24.36 -10.55 25.71
C LEU A 397 23.34 -10.52 26.84
N ALA A 398 22.08 -10.16 26.57
CA ALA A 398 21.03 -10.13 27.60
C ALA A 398 20.74 -11.54 28.13
N SER A 399 20.65 -12.52 27.23
CA SER A 399 20.42 -13.92 27.62
C SER A 399 21.55 -14.46 28.50
N ALA A 400 22.81 -14.18 28.14
CA ALA A 400 23.97 -14.51 28.98
C ALA A 400 23.92 -13.81 30.34
N GLY A 401 23.59 -12.52 30.36
CA GLY A 401 23.53 -11.74 31.59
C GLY A 401 22.42 -12.19 32.55
N VAL A 402 21.26 -12.59 32.03
CA VAL A 402 20.17 -13.18 32.83
C VAL A 402 20.61 -14.52 33.42
N MET A 403 21.27 -15.38 32.65
CA MET A 403 21.80 -16.66 33.16
C MET A 403 22.81 -16.43 34.30
N VAL A 404 23.81 -15.60 34.05
CA VAL A 404 24.88 -15.31 35.03
C VAL A 404 24.31 -14.65 36.28
N GLY A 405 23.47 -13.64 36.12
CA GLY A 405 22.90 -12.88 37.24
C GLY A 405 21.96 -13.68 38.14
N ARG A 406 21.27 -14.71 37.61
CA ARG A 406 20.36 -15.55 38.39
C ARG A 406 21.03 -16.76 39.01
N TYR A 407 21.85 -17.49 38.25
CA TYR A 407 22.24 -18.86 38.63
C TYR A 407 23.68 -19.01 39.11
N PHE A 408 24.51 -17.98 38.88
CA PHE A 408 25.94 -18.03 39.17
C PHE A 408 26.37 -17.14 40.35
N ASP A 409 25.47 -16.35 40.95
CA ASP A 409 25.75 -15.55 42.17
C ASP A 409 26.31 -16.42 43.32
N SER A 410 25.92 -17.70 43.38
CA SER A 410 26.42 -18.64 44.38
C SER A 410 27.86 -19.13 44.16
N LEU A 411 28.39 -19.03 42.93
CA LEU A 411 29.69 -19.58 42.53
C LEU A 411 30.87 -18.64 42.77
N TRP A 412 30.60 -17.36 43.05
CA TRP A 412 31.64 -16.38 43.35
C TRP A 412 31.47 -15.79 44.76
N PRO A 413 31.72 -16.59 45.81
CA PRO A 413 31.74 -16.06 47.17
C PRO A 413 33.02 -15.25 47.41
N ASP A 414 32.92 -13.93 47.39
CA ASP A 414 33.96 -13.08 47.98
C ASP A 414 33.81 -13.12 49.51
N TYR A 415 34.89 -13.40 50.23
CA TYR A 415 34.91 -13.39 51.70
C TYR A 415 35.66 -12.16 52.22
N GLU A 416 35.05 -11.43 53.16
CA GLU A 416 35.71 -10.36 53.90
C GLU A 416 36.22 -10.94 55.22
N ARG A 417 37.53 -10.82 55.47
CA ARG A 417 38.16 -11.26 56.72
C ARG A 417 37.90 -10.21 57.80
N LEU A 418 37.10 -10.55 58.79
CA LEU A 418 36.84 -9.75 59.99
C LEU A 418 37.62 -10.34 61.16
N THR A 419 38.49 -9.56 61.79
CA THR A 419 39.13 -9.97 63.05
C THR A 419 38.12 -9.86 64.18
N VAL A 420 37.92 -10.95 64.93
CA VAL A 420 37.15 -10.93 66.16
C VAL A 420 38.10 -10.49 67.27
N VAL A 421 37.87 -9.28 67.77
CA VAL A 421 38.62 -8.71 68.88
C VAL A 421 37.78 -8.87 70.14
N ASP A 422 38.36 -9.46 71.19
CA ASP A 422 37.73 -9.51 72.50
C ASP A 422 37.56 -8.09 73.05
N SER A 423 36.32 -7.71 73.32
CA SER A 423 35.94 -6.38 73.80
C SER A 423 36.53 -6.03 75.17
N ALA A 424 36.93 -7.02 75.96
CA ALA A 424 37.50 -6.80 77.30
C ALA A 424 39.03 -6.69 77.28
N THR A 425 39.72 -7.41 76.39
CA THR A 425 41.19 -7.53 76.42
C THR A 425 41.89 -6.91 75.21
N GLY A 426 41.15 -6.56 74.15
CA GLY A 426 41.71 -6.09 72.89
C GLY A 426 42.49 -7.16 72.11
N ALA A 427 42.52 -8.40 72.61
CA ALA A 427 43.21 -9.51 71.97
C ALA A 427 42.36 -10.05 70.80
N VAL A 428 43.03 -10.37 69.70
CA VAL A 428 42.39 -11.06 68.56
C VAL A 428 42.10 -12.49 68.99
N THR A 429 40.82 -12.81 69.19
CA THR A 429 40.35 -14.13 69.66
C THR A 429 39.93 -15.06 68.53
N GLY A 430 39.80 -14.55 67.31
CA GLY A 430 39.53 -15.36 66.12
C GLY A 430 39.42 -14.56 64.82
N GLU A 431 39.30 -15.25 63.70
CA GLU A 431 38.95 -14.67 62.40
C GLU A 431 37.53 -15.10 62.03
N LYS A 432 36.63 -14.14 61.76
CA LYS A 432 35.33 -14.37 61.14
C LYS A 432 35.41 -14.06 59.65
N TYR A 433 34.91 -14.96 58.82
CA TYR A 433 34.80 -14.74 57.38
C TYR A 433 33.35 -14.37 57.07
N GLN A 434 33.10 -13.13 56.63
CA GLN A 434 31.77 -12.68 56.23
C GLN A 434 31.64 -12.71 54.70
N GLN A 435 30.66 -13.46 54.20
CA GLN A 435 30.42 -13.62 52.77
C GLN A 435 29.88 -12.30 52.16
N ARG A 436 30.66 -11.69 51.28
CA ARG A 436 30.35 -10.48 50.51
C ARG A 436 29.81 -10.89 49.15
N ARG A 437 28.53 -11.28 49.05
CA ARG A 437 27.85 -11.65 47.78
C ARG A 437 27.66 -10.49 46.77
N ARG A 438 28.52 -9.47 46.81
CA ARG A 438 28.33 -8.20 46.09
C ARG A 438 29.32 -8.02 44.95
N PHE A 439 30.59 -8.38 45.11
CA PHE A 439 31.64 -7.89 44.23
C PHE A 439 31.65 -8.56 42.84
N SER A 440 31.37 -9.86 42.74
CA SER A 440 31.35 -10.57 41.46
C SER A 440 30.11 -10.27 40.59
N TYR A 441 28.93 -10.10 41.21
CA TYR A 441 27.71 -9.64 40.51
C TYR A 441 27.95 -8.27 39.85
N PHE A 442 28.47 -7.30 40.62
CA PHE A 442 28.66 -5.94 40.14
C PHE A 442 29.74 -5.82 39.06
N THR A 443 30.70 -6.76 39.02
CA THR A 443 31.79 -6.79 38.04
C THR A 443 31.34 -7.29 36.66
N ILE A 444 30.34 -8.17 36.58
CA ILE A 444 29.98 -8.85 35.32
C ILE A 444 28.61 -8.41 34.80
N VAL A 445 27.57 -8.46 35.64
CA VAL A 445 26.18 -8.36 35.16
C VAL A 445 25.79 -6.92 34.81
N PRO A 446 25.98 -5.89 35.67
CA PRO A 446 25.69 -4.51 35.30
C PRO A 446 26.44 -4.00 34.07
N PRO A 447 27.77 -4.17 33.90
CA PRO A 447 28.45 -3.69 32.70
C PRO A 447 27.94 -4.38 31.43
N LEU A 448 27.66 -5.68 31.48
CA LEU A 448 27.06 -6.41 30.36
C LEU A 448 25.68 -5.85 29.98
N MET A 449 24.82 -5.57 30.97
CA MET A 449 23.50 -4.98 30.72
C MET A 449 23.57 -3.52 30.25
N ILE A 450 24.58 -2.77 30.67
CA ILE A 450 24.85 -1.42 30.14
C ILE A 450 25.22 -1.51 28.65
N VAL A 451 26.04 -2.49 28.24
CA VAL A 451 26.35 -2.73 26.82
C VAL A 451 25.08 -3.07 26.03
N VAL A 452 24.21 -3.94 26.57
CA VAL A 452 22.90 -4.25 25.95
C VAL A 452 22.07 -2.99 25.75
N ALA A 453 21.99 -2.12 26.77
CA ALA A 453 21.25 -0.86 26.69
C ALA A 453 21.85 0.06 25.61
N ILE A 454 23.17 0.23 25.57
CA ILE A 454 23.85 1.06 24.55
C ILE A 454 23.58 0.54 23.14
N LEU A 455 23.74 -0.76 22.89
CA LEU A 455 23.47 -1.35 21.58
C LEU A 455 22.01 -1.17 21.16
N THR A 456 21.07 -1.32 22.09
CA THR A 456 19.64 -1.12 21.83
C THR A 456 19.32 0.33 21.46
N TRP A 457 19.93 1.31 22.15
CA TRP A 457 19.78 2.73 21.82
C TRP A 457 20.38 3.08 20.46
N ILE A 458 21.58 2.58 20.15
CA ILE A 458 22.20 2.77 18.83
C ILE A 458 21.29 2.19 17.75
N ALA A 459 20.80 0.95 17.93
CA ALA A 459 19.89 0.31 16.99
C ALA A 459 18.59 1.12 16.80
N PHE A 460 18.03 1.68 17.87
CA PHE A 460 16.86 2.54 17.82
C PHE A 460 17.11 3.82 17.00
N PHE A 461 18.24 4.50 17.23
CA PHE A 461 18.59 5.67 16.43
C PHE A 461 18.84 5.33 14.96
N CYS A 462 19.47 4.19 14.67
CA CYS A 462 19.61 3.69 13.30
C CYS A 462 18.24 3.66 12.60
N ILE A 463 17.25 2.97 13.15
CA ILE A 463 15.95 2.88 12.49
C ILE A 463 15.20 4.21 12.45
N LEU A 464 15.37 5.11 13.44
CA LEU A 464 14.78 6.44 13.39
C LEU A 464 15.36 7.33 12.28
N PHE A 465 16.68 7.30 12.08
CA PHE A 465 17.32 8.01 10.98
C PHE A 465 16.88 7.47 9.63
N GLU A 466 16.74 6.15 9.52
CA GLU A 466 16.21 5.51 8.32
C GLU A 466 14.79 5.98 7.99
N LEU A 467 14.00 6.25 9.02
CA LEU A 467 12.60 6.68 8.90
C LEU A 467 12.40 8.20 8.88
N ASP A 468 13.47 9.00 8.81
CA ASP A 468 13.42 10.46 8.96
C ASP A 468 12.60 10.94 10.15
N TRP A 469 12.73 10.26 11.30
CA TRP A 469 11.97 10.60 12.51
C TRP A 469 10.44 10.45 12.35
N LYS A 470 9.97 9.76 11.32
CA LYS A 470 8.55 9.43 11.10
C LYS A 470 8.20 8.08 11.73
N TRP A 471 6.96 7.96 12.18
CA TRP A 471 6.40 6.70 12.68
C TRP A 471 5.73 5.92 11.54
N THR A 472 5.90 4.59 11.55
CA THR A 472 5.23 3.68 10.62
C THR A 472 3.78 3.42 11.04
N TYR A 473 2.86 3.35 10.06
CA TYR A 473 1.43 3.15 10.30
C TYR A 473 0.95 1.87 9.60
N GLY A 474 0.49 0.88 10.38
CA GLY A 474 -0.05 -0.38 9.87
C GLY A 474 -0.17 -1.42 10.98
N THR A 475 -1.13 -2.34 10.91
CA THR A 475 -1.49 -3.25 12.02
C THR A 475 -0.31 -4.11 12.49
N HIS A 476 0.44 -4.74 11.57
CA HIS A 476 1.58 -5.61 11.94
C HIS A 476 2.82 -4.83 12.40
N HIS A 477 3.20 -3.78 11.67
CA HIS A 477 4.40 -2.98 11.97
C HIS A 477 4.26 -2.13 13.25
N MET A 478 3.05 -1.71 13.57
CA MET A 478 2.76 -0.95 14.79
C MET A 478 3.08 -1.77 16.05
N TRP A 479 2.77 -3.08 16.05
CA TRP A 479 3.06 -3.94 17.21
C TRP A 479 4.56 -4.12 17.45
N HIS A 480 5.36 -4.31 16.39
CA HIS A 480 6.81 -4.38 16.50
C HIS A 480 7.36 -3.10 17.15
N SER A 481 6.96 -1.93 16.65
CA SER A 481 7.44 -0.63 17.14
C SER A 481 6.98 -0.34 18.58
N ILE A 482 5.71 -0.58 18.91
CA ILE A 482 5.18 -0.34 20.27
C ILE A 482 5.88 -1.23 21.28
N LEU A 483 5.94 -2.54 21.01
CA LEU A 483 6.59 -3.49 21.91
C LEU A 483 8.11 -3.21 22.00
N GLY A 484 8.74 -2.82 20.90
CA GLY A 484 10.14 -2.40 20.86
C GLY A 484 10.44 -1.18 21.73
N VAL A 485 9.55 -0.18 21.76
CA VAL A 485 9.68 1.00 22.63
C VAL A 485 9.53 0.61 24.10
N VAL A 486 8.61 -0.30 24.43
CA VAL A 486 8.49 -0.83 25.79
C VAL A 486 9.80 -1.52 26.21
N VAL A 487 10.36 -2.36 25.34
CA VAL A 487 11.65 -3.02 25.57
C VAL A 487 12.79 -2.00 25.73
N LEU A 488 12.82 -0.94 24.92
CA LEU A 488 13.80 0.15 25.01
C LEU A 488 13.74 0.87 26.37
N ILE A 489 12.53 1.21 26.84
CA ILE A 489 12.31 1.83 28.15
C ILE A 489 12.80 0.90 29.26
N CYS A 490 12.44 -0.39 29.21
CA CYS A 490 12.91 -1.36 30.19
C CYS A 490 14.44 -1.52 30.15
N ALA A 491 15.06 -1.53 28.97
CA ALA A 491 16.51 -1.63 28.79
C ALA A 491 17.26 -0.42 29.36
N PHE A 492 16.66 0.77 29.36
CA PHE A 492 17.21 1.96 30.01
C PHE A 492 17.18 1.86 31.53
N PHE A 493 16.04 1.46 32.12
CA PHE A 493 15.88 1.40 33.57
C PHE A 493 16.54 0.19 34.23
N ALA A 494 16.61 -0.96 33.53
CA ALA A 494 17.17 -2.20 34.06
C ALA A 494 18.59 -2.06 34.63
N PRO A 495 19.59 -1.49 33.93
CA PRO A 495 20.94 -1.33 34.48
C PRO A 495 20.98 -0.32 35.64
N ILE A 496 20.20 0.77 35.59
CA ILE A 496 20.14 1.78 36.66
C ILE A 496 19.66 1.13 37.96
N VAL A 497 18.53 0.41 37.90
CA VAL A 497 17.99 -0.34 39.05
C VAL A 497 18.97 -1.43 39.49
N GLY A 498 19.64 -2.11 38.55
CA GLY A 498 20.64 -3.14 38.85
C GLY A 498 21.85 -2.63 39.64
N VAL A 499 22.33 -1.41 39.33
CA VAL A 499 23.44 -0.76 40.06
C VAL A 499 23.00 -0.28 41.44
N MET A 500 21.75 0.17 41.59
CA MET A 500 21.19 0.62 42.87
C MET A 500 20.83 -0.52 43.85
N ARG A 501 21.46 -1.71 43.72
CA ARG A 501 21.19 -2.88 44.57
C ARG A 501 21.40 -2.56 46.06
N PRO A 502 20.34 -2.57 46.90
CA PRO A 502 20.42 -2.31 48.34
C PRO A 502 21.17 -3.41 49.11
N ILE A 503 21.45 -3.14 50.39
CA ILE A 503 22.05 -4.13 51.29
C ILE A 503 21.04 -5.29 51.52
N PRO A 504 21.45 -6.57 51.37
CA PRO A 504 20.59 -7.71 51.65
C PRO A 504 19.98 -7.66 53.06
N ARG A 505 18.77 -8.23 53.23
CA ARG A 505 18.01 -8.28 54.50
C ARG A 505 17.41 -6.96 55.01
N THR A 506 17.29 -5.95 54.14
CA THR A 506 16.52 -4.71 54.42
C THR A 506 15.15 -4.75 53.73
N LYS A 507 14.16 -3.98 54.22
CA LYS A 507 12.85 -3.85 53.53
C LYS A 507 12.99 -3.32 52.10
N SER A 508 13.92 -2.39 51.89
CA SER A 508 14.24 -1.82 50.57
C SER A 508 14.76 -2.87 49.59
N TYR A 509 15.46 -3.91 50.07
CA TYR A 509 15.91 -5.02 49.24
C TYR A 509 14.74 -5.84 48.67
N CYS A 510 13.69 -6.05 49.48
CA CYS A 510 12.49 -6.77 49.03
C CYS A 510 11.80 -6.01 47.88
N VAL A 511 11.61 -4.70 48.04
CA VAL A 511 11.03 -3.83 47.00
C VAL A 511 11.90 -3.82 45.75
N TRP A 512 13.21 -3.62 45.91
CA TRP A 512 14.17 -3.66 44.80
C TRP A 512 14.14 -4.99 44.05
N TYR A 513 14.10 -6.12 44.77
CA TYR A 513 14.09 -7.45 44.17
C TYR A 513 12.91 -7.62 43.21
N TRP A 514 11.70 -7.30 43.66
CA TRP A 514 10.50 -7.40 42.82
C TRP A 514 10.56 -6.46 41.63
N ILE A 515 10.92 -5.18 41.83
CA ILE A 515 11.02 -4.21 40.74
C ILE A 515 12.06 -4.65 39.71
N HIS A 516 13.27 -5.00 40.15
CA HIS A 516 14.36 -5.42 39.27
C HIS A 516 14.01 -6.71 38.51
N TRP A 517 13.39 -7.68 39.20
CA TRP A 517 12.95 -8.94 38.60
C TRP A 517 11.85 -8.72 37.56
N VAL A 518 10.83 -7.91 37.84
CA VAL A 518 9.75 -7.62 36.89
C VAL A 518 10.30 -6.91 35.66
N ILE A 519 11.06 -5.83 35.83
CA ILE A 519 11.58 -5.03 34.70
C ILE A 519 12.45 -5.90 33.79
N MET A 520 13.39 -6.65 34.36
CA MET A 520 14.32 -7.46 33.57
C MET A 520 13.63 -8.65 32.89
N SER A 521 12.73 -9.34 33.60
CA SER A 521 12.01 -10.50 33.04
C SER A 521 11.08 -10.06 31.91
N LEU A 522 10.36 -8.96 32.12
CA LEU A 522 9.46 -8.40 31.12
C LEU A 522 10.23 -7.97 29.87
N ALA A 523 11.36 -7.27 30.04
CA ALA A 523 12.20 -6.85 28.91
C ALA A 523 12.63 -8.04 28.05
N HIS A 524 13.15 -9.09 28.67
CA HIS A 524 13.64 -10.25 27.92
C HIS A 524 12.50 -11.05 27.26
N CYS A 525 11.36 -11.21 27.95
CA CYS A 525 10.20 -11.92 27.41
C CYS A 525 9.56 -11.17 26.23
N LEU A 526 9.60 -9.84 26.22
CA LEU A 526 9.08 -9.02 25.12
C LEU A 526 10.07 -8.87 23.97
N ALA A 527 11.37 -8.81 24.25
CA ALA A 527 12.40 -8.61 23.22
C ALA A 527 12.41 -9.72 22.15
N ILE A 528 12.19 -10.99 22.54
CA ILE A 528 12.23 -12.11 21.60
C ILE A 528 11.05 -12.06 20.60
N PRO A 529 9.78 -11.93 21.02
CA PRO A 529 8.66 -11.68 20.10
C PRO A 529 8.85 -10.43 19.22
N VAL A 530 9.44 -9.36 19.75
CA VAL A 530 9.75 -8.15 18.97
C VAL A 530 10.73 -8.48 17.83
N ILE A 531 11.74 -9.32 18.08
CA ILE A 531 12.67 -9.77 17.04
C ILE A 531 11.92 -10.61 15.99
N PHE A 532 11.07 -11.56 16.38
CA PHE A 532 10.24 -12.32 15.43
C PHE A 532 9.41 -11.41 14.52
N LEU A 533 8.68 -10.45 15.10
CA LEU A 533 7.91 -9.46 14.34
C LEU A 533 8.77 -8.59 13.42
N GLY A 534 10.04 -8.39 13.79
CA GLY A 534 11.03 -7.67 12.98
C GLY A 534 11.59 -8.48 11.82
N MET A 535 11.66 -9.81 11.96
CA MET A 535 12.15 -10.73 10.91
C MET A 535 11.13 -10.93 9.79
N ASP A 536 9.83 -10.87 10.09
CA ASP A 536 8.75 -10.95 9.10
C ASP A 536 8.37 -9.56 8.54
N ASN A 537 9.27 -8.58 8.67
CA ASN A 537 9.04 -7.23 8.19
C ASN A 537 9.54 -7.10 6.75
N ARG A 538 8.76 -6.48 5.84
CA ARG A 538 9.11 -6.32 4.42
C ARG A 538 10.47 -5.64 4.15
N ARG A 539 11.07 -4.94 5.13
CA ARG A 539 12.46 -4.39 5.08
C ARG A 539 13.53 -5.47 5.06
N LEU A 540 13.27 -6.53 5.78
CA LEU A 540 14.22 -7.57 6.16
C LEU A 540 13.44 -8.87 6.32
N ASP A 541 12.64 -9.21 5.31
CA ASP A 541 11.78 -10.41 5.28
C ASP A 541 12.68 -11.63 5.14
N LEU A 542 13.33 -11.98 6.25
CA LEU A 542 14.32 -13.03 6.30
C LEU A 542 13.63 -14.34 5.96
N TRP A 543 14.37 -15.25 5.34
CA TRP A 543 13.83 -16.57 5.03
C TRP A 543 13.23 -17.23 6.26
N THR A 544 12.11 -17.92 6.05
CA THR A 544 11.34 -18.60 7.10
C THR A 544 12.17 -19.56 7.96
N TRP A 545 13.26 -20.14 7.43
CA TRP A 545 14.18 -20.98 8.20
C TRP A 545 14.90 -20.22 9.33
N CYS A 546 15.10 -18.90 9.20
CA CYS A 546 15.70 -18.08 10.25
C CYS A 546 14.78 -18.01 11.48
N SER A 547 13.47 -17.86 11.26
CA SER A 547 12.46 -17.85 12.33
C SER A 547 12.39 -19.21 13.03
N TRP A 548 12.46 -20.32 12.27
CA TRP A 548 12.55 -21.66 12.85
C TRP A 548 13.84 -21.88 13.65
N LEU A 549 14.97 -21.34 13.19
CA LEU A 549 16.24 -21.40 13.92
C LEU A 549 16.16 -20.65 15.25
N LEU A 550 15.60 -19.43 15.24
CA LEU A 550 15.39 -18.65 16.47
C LEU A 550 14.41 -19.35 17.43
N PHE A 551 13.35 -19.96 16.90
CA PHE A 551 12.39 -20.73 17.69
C PHE A 551 13.04 -21.95 18.36
N ALA A 552 13.86 -22.71 17.62
CA ALA A 552 14.62 -23.82 18.18
C ALA A 552 15.59 -23.35 19.28
N TRP A 553 16.25 -22.20 19.08
CA TRP A 553 17.08 -21.59 20.12
C TRP A 553 16.28 -21.16 21.36
N CYS A 554 15.05 -20.66 21.21
CA CYS A 554 14.17 -20.32 22.34
C CYS A 554 13.84 -21.56 23.20
N ILE A 555 13.56 -22.70 22.57
CA ILE A 555 13.34 -23.98 23.27
C ILE A 555 14.60 -24.39 24.03
N PHE A 556 15.77 -24.33 23.37
CA PHE A 556 17.05 -24.61 24.00
C PHE A 556 17.32 -23.71 25.21
N HIS A 557 17.11 -22.40 25.05
CA HIS A 557 17.27 -21.42 26.12
C HIS A 557 16.37 -21.72 27.32
N PHE A 558 15.09 -22.04 27.08
CA PHE A 558 14.15 -22.43 28.12
C PHE A 558 14.57 -23.72 28.85
N ILE A 559 15.03 -24.75 28.13
CA ILE A 559 15.50 -26.01 28.73
C ILE A 559 16.70 -25.75 29.65
N VAL A 560 17.68 -24.94 29.23
CA VAL A 560 18.85 -24.64 30.06
C VAL A 560 18.46 -23.83 31.31
N GLN A 561 17.54 -22.87 31.18
CA GLN A 561 16.98 -22.17 32.35
C GLN A 561 16.29 -23.13 33.31
N LEU A 562 15.46 -24.04 32.79
CA LEU A 562 14.76 -25.04 33.58
C LEU A 562 15.73 -25.95 34.34
N ILE A 563 16.83 -26.38 33.71
CA ILE A 563 17.88 -27.18 34.37
C ILE A 563 18.49 -26.40 35.55
N PHE A 564 18.83 -25.12 35.36
CA PHE A 564 19.38 -24.32 36.46
C PHE A 564 18.36 -24.05 37.57
N GLU A 565 17.09 -23.84 37.23
CA GLU A 565 16.01 -23.61 38.19
C GLU A 565 15.74 -24.87 39.04
N ILE A 566 15.66 -26.05 38.40
CA ILE A 566 15.53 -27.34 39.09
C ILE A 566 16.71 -27.53 40.04
N HIS A 567 17.94 -27.29 39.57
CA HIS A 567 19.11 -27.40 40.44
C HIS A 567 19.06 -26.42 41.63
N ALA A 568 18.66 -25.16 41.40
CA ALA A 568 18.52 -24.17 42.46
C ALA A 568 17.48 -24.59 43.50
N CYS A 569 16.34 -25.14 43.05
CA CYS A 569 15.28 -25.65 43.93
C CYS A 569 15.74 -26.89 44.72
N CYS A 570 16.37 -27.86 44.06
CA CYS A 570 16.93 -29.05 44.70
C CYS A 570 17.97 -28.68 45.77
N HIS A 571 18.84 -27.71 45.46
CA HIS A 571 19.83 -27.23 46.42
C HIS A 571 19.18 -26.51 47.61
N ALA A 572 18.24 -25.60 47.36
CA ALA A 572 17.54 -24.89 48.43
C ALA A 572 16.82 -25.86 49.38
N ARG A 573 16.21 -26.92 48.84
CA ARG A 573 15.61 -28.00 49.63
C ARG A 573 16.65 -28.76 50.45
N GLN A 574 17.77 -29.15 49.83
CA GLN A 574 18.84 -29.85 50.52
C GLN A 574 19.44 -29.01 51.66
N GLU A 575 19.57 -27.70 51.47
CA GLU A 575 20.06 -26.77 52.49
C GLU A 575 19.05 -26.61 53.63
N TYR A 576 17.75 -26.54 53.34
CA TYR A 576 16.69 -26.54 54.35
C TYR A 576 16.70 -27.81 55.21
N ASP A 577 16.73 -28.99 54.57
CA ASP A 577 16.75 -30.29 55.26
C ASP A 577 18.02 -30.42 56.14
N ARG A 578 19.15 -29.88 55.67
CA ARG A 578 20.39 -29.82 56.45
C ARG A 578 20.30 -28.90 57.66
N LEU A 579 19.73 -27.70 57.51
CA LEU A 579 19.60 -26.75 58.62
C LEU A 579 18.69 -27.32 59.72
N GLN A 580 17.64 -28.06 59.36
CA GLN A 580 16.83 -28.80 60.33
C GLN A 580 17.62 -29.93 61.00
N GLY A 581 18.51 -30.62 60.29
CA GLY A 581 19.36 -31.67 60.86
C GLY A 581 20.52 -31.17 61.74
N VAL A 582 20.93 -29.89 61.62
CA VAL A 582 22.09 -29.32 62.34
C VAL A 582 21.74 -28.83 63.75
N GLU A 583 20.46 -28.64 64.09
CA GLU A 583 20.01 -28.36 65.47
C GLU A 583 20.48 -29.42 66.51
N HIS A 584 21.03 -30.55 66.06
CA HIS A 584 21.51 -31.65 66.91
C HIS A 584 23.04 -31.76 67.07
N TYR A 585 23.85 -30.82 66.54
CA TYR A 585 25.32 -30.92 66.54
C TYR A 585 26.03 -29.85 67.40
N SER A 586 27.15 -30.25 68.02
CA SER A 586 28.08 -29.36 68.76
C SER A 586 28.73 -28.31 67.83
N GLU A 587 28.83 -27.05 68.29
CA GLU A 587 29.38 -25.88 67.57
C GLU A 587 30.71 -26.14 66.85
N LYS A 588 31.60 -26.92 67.47
CA LYS A 588 32.95 -27.20 66.92
C LYS A 588 32.92 -28.07 65.66
N ASN A 589 31.91 -28.94 65.53
CA ASN A 589 31.70 -29.80 64.35
C ASN A 589 31.00 -29.05 63.21
N VAL A 590 30.22 -28.03 63.54
CA VAL A 590 29.53 -27.16 62.58
C VAL A 590 30.57 -26.29 61.85
N GLU A 591 31.52 -25.71 62.58
CA GLU A 591 32.54 -24.81 62.02
C GLU A 591 33.55 -25.55 61.11
N LEU A 592 33.93 -26.78 61.47
CA LEU A 592 34.78 -27.66 60.64
C LEU A 592 34.08 -28.17 59.37
N ARG A 593 32.76 -28.36 59.40
CA ARG A 593 31.96 -28.72 58.20
C ARG A 593 31.80 -27.55 57.25
N ILE A 594 31.46 -26.36 57.77
CA ILE A 594 31.31 -25.14 56.96
C ILE A 594 32.58 -24.85 56.15
N ARG A 595 33.77 -25.17 56.70
CA ARG A 595 35.06 -24.93 56.05
C ARG A 595 35.40 -25.89 54.88
N LYS A 596 34.69 -27.02 54.72
CA LYS A 596 35.08 -28.10 53.79
C LYS A 596 34.04 -28.40 52.70
N GLU A 597 32.89 -27.73 52.71
CA GLU A 597 31.86 -27.98 51.70
C GLU A 597 32.18 -27.26 50.38
N ARG A 598 32.22 -28.03 49.30
CA ARG A 598 32.32 -27.52 47.94
C ARG A 598 31.06 -26.75 47.57
N ILE A 599 31.21 -25.71 46.74
CA ILE A 599 30.09 -24.89 46.33
C ILE A 599 29.18 -25.75 45.42
N PRO A 600 27.86 -25.75 45.65
CA PRO A 600 26.93 -26.55 44.86
C PRO A 600 26.95 -26.16 43.37
N GLY A 601 27.26 -27.15 42.53
CA GLY A 601 27.31 -27.00 41.08
C GLY A 601 28.59 -26.36 40.54
N GLU A 602 29.62 -26.19 41.36
CA GLU A 602 30.93 -25.62 40.97
C GLU A 602 31.59 -26.33 39.80
N SER A 603 31.43 -27.65 39.68
CA SER A 603 32.07 -28.45 38.64
C SER A 603 31.37 -28.42 37.27
N TRP A 604 30.05 -28.34 37.23
CA TRP A 604 29.29 -28.53 35.99
C TRP A 604 28.60 -27.27 35.47
N LYS A 605 28.23 -26.33 36.34
CA LYS A 605 27.54 -25.09 35.92
C LYS A 605 28.38 -24.25 34.95
N PRO A 606 29.70 -24.02 35.17
CA PRO A 606 30.53 -23.27 34.22
C PRO A 606 30.66 -23.97 32.87
N ALA A 607 30.74 -25.31 32.86
CA ALA A 607 30.79 -26.09 31.63
C ALA A 607 29.49 -25.97 30.83
N LEU A 608 28.33 -26.07 31.49
CA LEU A 608 27.03 -25.88 30.83
C LEU A 608 26.86 -24.45 30.30
N LEU A 609 27.30 -23.43 31.05
CA LEU A 609 27.30 -22.05 30.57
C LEU A 609 28.19 -21.88 29.34
N GLY A 610 29.38 -22.49 29.33
CA GLY A 610 30.25 -22.49 28.17
C GLY A 610 29.59 -23.09 26.93
N ILE A 611 28.96 -24.26 27.07
CA ILE A 611 28.19 -24.91 25.99
C ILE A 611 27.05 -24.01 25.51
N TYR A 612 26.30 -23.43 26.44
CA TYR A 612 25.20 -22.50 26.14
C TYR A 612 25.66 -21.28 25.34
N LEU A 613 26.77 -20.65 25.75
CA LEU A 613 27.33 -19.50 25.06
C LEU A 613 27.86 -19.87 23.67
N CYS A 614 28.52 -21.03 23.53
CA CYS A 614 29.00 -21.52 22.24
C CYS A 614 27.84 -21.75 21.25
N ILE A 615 26.79 -22.45 21.67
CA ILE A 615 25.62 -22.71 20.82
C ILE A 615 24.92 -21.40 20.45
N THR A 616 24.72 -20.51 21.43
CA THR A 616 24.08 -19.20 21.19
C THR A 616 24.91 -18.35 20.22
N LEU A 617 26.24 -18.35 20.34
CA LEU A 617 27.13 -17.63 19.44
C LEU A 617 27.02 -18.17 18.00
N VAL A 618 26.97 -19.50 17.82
CA VAL A 618 26.78 -20.11 16.49
C VAL A 618 25.45 -19.68 15.87
N VAL A 619 24.35 -19.72 16.64
CA VAL A 619 23.03 -19.26 16.16
C VAL A 619 23.07 -17.79 15.76
N VAL A 620 23.67 -16.94 16.59
CA VAL A 620 23.80 -15.49 16.32
C VAL A 620 24.63 -15.23 15.08
N ILE A 621 25.74 -15.94 14.87
CA ILE A 621 26.56 -15.82 13.65
C ILE A 621 25.73 -16.21 12.42
N ILE A 622 25.00 -17.33 12.46
CA ILE A 622 24.17 -17.76 11.34
C ILE A 622 23.09 -16.71 11.03
N LEU A 623 22.40 -16.18 12.04
CA LEU A 623 21.39 -15.14 11.86
C LEU A 623 21.99 -13.84 11.30
N ILE A 624 23.16 -13.41 11.78
CA ILE A 624 23.84 -12.22 11.26
C ILE A 624 24.24 -12.41 9.80
N LEU A 625 24.80 -13.59 9.45
CA LEU A 625 25.13 -13.89 8.06
C LEU A 625 23.88 -13.87 7.18
N ALA A 626 22.76 -14.42 7.66
CA ALA A 626 21.49 -14.33 6.95
C ALA A 626 21.06 -12.87 6.72
N VAL A 627 21.14 -12.00 7.74
CA VAL A 627 20.84 -10.56 7.61
C VAL A 627 21.76 -9.84 6.62
N ILE A 628 23.05 -10.16 6.63
CA ILE A 628 24.04 -9.53 5.74
C ILE A 628 23.78 -9.94 4.29
N PHE A 629 23.66 -11.24 4.04
CA PHE A 629 23.47 -11.81 2.71
C PHE A 629 22.04 -11.68 2.16
N TYR A 630 21.08 -11.28 2.99
CA TYR A 630 19.74 -10.96 2.54
C TYR A 630 19.76 -9.79 1.54
N GLN A 631 19.28 -10.04 0.31
CA GLN A 631 19.25 -9.03 -0.76
C GLN A 631 17.86 -8.48 -1.08
N GLY A 632 16.83 -8.81 -0.28
CA GLY A 632 15.45 -8.48 -0.64
C GLY A 632 15.00 -9.39 -1.78
N TYR A 633 14.26 -10.45 -1.45
CA TYR A 633 13.48 -11.14 -2.48
C TYR A 633 12.30 -10.26 -2.81
#